data_AF-A0A0C9T301-F1
#
_entry.id   AF-A0A0C9T301-F1
#
_cell.length_a   1.000
_cell.length_b   1.000
_cell.length_c   1.000
_cell.angle_alpha   90.00
_cell.angle_beta   90.00
_cell.angle_gamma   90.00
#
_symmetry.space_group_name_H-M   'P 1'
#
loop_
_entity.id
_entity.type
_entity.pdbx_description
1 polymer ?
#
loop_
_entity_poly.entity_id
_entity_poly.type
_entity_poly.pdbx_seq_one_letter_code
_entity_poly.pdbx_strand_id
1 'polypeptide(L)'
;MKLVSSFGSGIVPSTLQKNTQPKTLDPSTFGTPVASFPNTTCNIGQFFGPQTLSLDITLCGDAAGNPTVYAETCANEPPNVMNPSPVPSGVSPCYSNNVVGPGSPRYDDAFFEIPFIRAYTLAAVSTSTGAATNSAGATGTSGSGSQASGGGNTGSSAASLVEPFPVLLSFLVVFAGAIIGQWLI
;
A
#
# COMPACT_ATOMS: atom_id res chain seq x y z
N MET A 1 21.88 -5.45 -1.82
CA MET A 1 21.59 -4.01 -2.01
C MET A 1 20.37 -3.93 -2.92
N LYS A 2 19.26 -3.33 -2.46
CA LYS A 2 18.05 -3.18 -3.28
C LYS A 2 18.04 -1.74 -3.79
N LEU A 3 18.23 -1.57 -5.09
CA LEU A 3 18.17 -0.29 -5.77
C LEU A 3 16.78 -0.16 -6.39
N VAL A 4 16.14 0.98 -6.18
CA VAL A 4 14.92 1.33 -6.90
C VAL A 4 15.28 2.50 -7.81
N SER A 5 15.23 2.27 -9.12
CA SER A 5 15.38 3.31 -10.14
C SER A 5 14.01 3.60 -10.75
N SER A 6 13.64 4.88 -10.75
CA SER A 6 12.49 5.39 -11.50
C SER A 6 13.05 6.35 -12.55
N PHE A 7 12.63 6.18 -13.80
CA PHE A 7 13.09 6.98 -14.92
C PHE A 7 11.91 7.78 -15.46
N GLY A 8 12.04 9.11 -15.51
CA GLY A 8 11.07 9.95 -16.22
C GLY A 8 11.06 9.65 -17.73
N SER A 9 9.93 9.89 -18.39
CA SER A 9 9.78 9.78 -19.84
C SER A 9 10.81 10.66 -20.55
N GLY A 10 11.87 10.05 -21.07
CA GLY A 10 12.97 10.74 -21.78
C GLY A 10 14.38 10.40 -21.30
N ILE A 11 14.55 9.75 -20.14
CA ILE A 11 15.86 9.40 -19.56
C ILE A 11 15.96 7.89 -19.26
N VAL A 12 15.08 7.08 -19.84
CA VAL A 12 15.12 5.62 -19.70
C VAL A 12 16.36 5.10 -20.45
N PRO A 13 17.30 4.41 -19.77
CA PRO A 13 18.45 3.79 -20.42
C PRO A 13 18.01 2.91 -21.60
N SER A 14 18.76 2.95 -22.70
CA SER A 14 18.42 2.23 -23.95
C SER A 14 18.24 0.72 -23.74
N THR A 15 18.95 0.14 -22.76
CA THR A 15 18.85 -1.26 -22.34
C THR A 15 17.52 -1.62 -21.67
N LEU A 16 16.81 -0.65 -21.12
CA LEU A 16 15.52 -0.83 -20.43
C LEU A 16 14.31 -0.51 -21.31
N GLN A 17 14.51 -0.07 -22.55
CA GLN A 17 13.41 0.24 -23.45
C GLN A 17 12.60 -1.01 -23.81
N LYS A 18 11.29 -0.81 -24.08
CA LYS A 18 10.34 -1.89 -24.43
C LYS A 18 10.87 -2.80 -25.55
N ASN A 19 11.43 -2.20 -26.60
CA ASN A 19 11.90 -2.91 -27.79
C ASN A 19 13.31 -3.52 -27.62
N THR A 20 13.98 -3.22 -26.50
CA THR A 20 15.30 -3.78 -26.17
C THR A 20 15.11 -4.89 -25.13
N GLN A 21 15.51 -6.11 -25.44
CA GLN A 21 15.47 -7.26 -24.51
C GLN A 21 16.88 -7.79 -24.26
N PRO A 22 17.72 -7.03 -23.53
CA PRO A 22 19.08 -7.47 -23.30
C PRO A 22 19.06 -8.71 -22.40
N LYS A 23 19.90 -9.70 -22.72
CA LYS A 23 20.04 -10.92 -21.90
C LYS A 23 20.78 -10.63 -20.58
N THR A 24 21.55 -9.56 -20.55
CA THR A 24 22.34 -9.09 -19.41
C THR A 24 22.05 -7.62 -19.14
N LEU A 25 21.99 -7.22 -17.87
CA LEU A 25 21.83 -5.83 -17.46
C LEU A 25 22.98 -5.40 -16.57
N ASP A 26 23.43 -4.18 -16.78
CA ASP A 26 24.40 -3.51 -15.91
C ASP A 26 23.76 -2.29 -15.24
N PRO A 27 23.32 -2.42 -13.96
CA PRO A 27 22.71 -1.33 -13.22
C PRO A 27 23.66 -0.14 -12.95
N SER A 28 24.97 -0.29 -13.09
CA SER A 28 25.90 0.83 -12.89
C SER A 28 25.73 1.94 -13.95
N THR A 29 25.18 1.57 -15.11
CA THR A 29 24.87 2.50 -16.21
C THR A 29 23.57 3.28 -16.01
N PHE A 30 22.81 2.97 -14.96
CA PHE A 30 21.48 3.56 -14.72
C PHE A 30 21.53 4.93 -14.04
N GLY A 31 22.71 5.38 -13.61
CA GLY A 31 22.88 6.62 -12.87
C GLY A 31 22.51 6.50 -11.38
N THR A 32 22.19 7.64 -10.76
CA THR A 32 21.84 7.69 -9.33
C THR A 32 20.43 7.14 -9.11
N PRO A 33 20.22 6.18 -8.18
CA PRO A 33 18.91 5.64 -7.90
C PRO A 33 18.01 6.69 -7.21
N VAL A 34 16.69 6.59 -7.40
CA VAL A 34 15.73 7.44 -6.66
C VAL A 34 15.62 7.02 -5.20
N ALA A 35 15.89 5.74 -4.89
CA ALA A 35 16.04 5.24 -3.55
C ALA A 35 17.13 4.16 -3.46
N SER A 36 17.96 4.24 -2.42
CA SER A 36 19.04 3.29 -2.15
C SER A 36 18.94 2.77 -0.73
N PHE A 37 18.81 1.45 -0.59
CA PHE A 37 18.79 0.76 0.71
C PHE A 37 20.07 -0.09 0.84
N PRO A 38 21.19 0.53 1.28
CA PRO A 38 22.46 -0.18 1.46
C PRO A 38 22.38 -1.14 2.65
N ASN A 39 23.22 -2.17 2.64
CA ASN A 39 23.31 -3.13 3.74
C ASN A 39 24.34 -2.73 4.81
N THR A 40 24.70 -1.44 4.90
CA THR A 40 25.75 -0.93 5.79
C THR A 40 25.37 -1.07 7.27
N THR A 41 24.10 -0.85 7.61
CA THR A 41 23.57 -0.94 8.97
C THR A 41 22.46 -1.98 9.13
N CYS A 42 22.01 -2.57 8.01
CA CYS A 42 20.93 -3.55 7.98
C CYS A 42 21.31 -4.71 7.08
N ASN A 43 21.41 -5.92 7.63
CA ASN A 43 21.60 -7.11 6.82
C ASN A 43 20.29 -7.46 6.11
N ILE A 44 20.07 -6.90 4.92
CA ILE A 44 18.86 -7.11 4.11
C ILE A 44 18.59 -8.60 3.87
N GLY A 45 19.63 -9.43 3.71
CA GLY A 45 19.47 -10.87 3.48
C GLY A 45 18.84 -11.63 4.64
N GLN A 46 18.88 -11.08 5.86
CA GLN A 46 18.24 -11.70 7.03
C GLN A 46 16.73 -11.42 7.11
N PHE A 47 16.25 -10.37 6.44
CA PHE A 47 14.85 -9.93 6.52
C PHE A 47 14.07 -10.20 5.22
N PHE A 48 14.75 -10.40 4.10
CA PHE A 48 14.12 -10.60 2.80
C PHE A 48 14.53 -11.95 2.18
N GLY A 49 13.60 -12.91 2.19
CA GLY A 49 13.69 -14.15 1.41
C GLY A 49 13.22 -13.99 -0.05
N PRO A 50 12.96 -15.09 -0.77
CA PRO A 50 12.30 -15.05 -2.08
C PRO A 50 11.01 -14.21 -2.03
N GLN A 51 10.84 -13.33 -3.01
CA GLN A 51 9.73 -12.37 -3.06
C GLN A 51 8.78 -12.70 -4.21
N THR A 52 7.50 -12.41 -4.00
CA THR A 52 6.49 -12.36 -5.06
C THR A 52 6.25 -10.92 -5.46
N LEU A 53 6.06 -10.67 -6.75
CA LEU A 53 5.61 -9.37 -7.23
C LEU A 53 4.08 -9.28 -7.09
N SER A 54 3.59 -8.31 -6.32
CA SER A 54 2.16 -7.99 -6.19
C SER A 54 1.88 -6.64 -6.83
N LEU A 55 0.73 -6.56 -7.51
CA LEU A 55 0.19 -5.33 -8.07
C LEU A 55 -1.26 -5.25 -7.60
N ASP A 56 -1.56 -4.25 -6.78
CA ASP A 56 -2.87 -4.03 -6.22
C ASP A 56 -3.24 -2.55 -6.26
N ILE A 57 -4.55 -2.31 -6.37
CA ILE A 57 -5.15 -1.01 -6.14
C ILE A 57 -6.14 -1.23 -5.01
N THR A 58 -5.85 -0.64 -3.85
CA THR A 58 -6.70 -0.70 -2.67
C THR A 58 -7.21 0.69 -2.32
N LEU A 59 -8.39 0.74 -1.70
CA LEU A 59 -9.03 1.99 -1.31
C LEU A 59 -9.07 2.08 0.21
N CYS A 60 -8.79 3.28 0.71
CA CYS A 60 -8.77 3.58 2.13
C CYS A 60 -7.76 2.71 2.90
N GLY A 61 -8.21 1.67 3.60
CA GLY A 61 -7.38 0.87 4.49
C GLY A 61 -6.68 1.71 5.57
N ASP A 62 -5.66 1.14 6.19
CA ASP A 62 -4.93 1.78 7.29
C ASP A 62 -4.07 2.96 6.84
N ALA A 63 -3.75 3.04 5.55
CA ALA A 63 -2.92 4.10 4.97
C ALA A 63 -3.79 5.23 4.40
N ALA A 64 -4.43 5.04 3.23
CA ALA A 64 -5.21 6.08 2.58
C ALA A 64 -6.50 6.41 3.35
N GLY A 65 -6.99 5.49 4.17
CA GLY A 65 -8.16 5.68 5.04
C GLY A 65 -7.78 6.23 6.41
N ASN A 66 -6.50 6.43 6.71
CA ASN A 66 -6.09 7.12 7.93
C ASN A 66 -6.69 8.54 7.94
N PRO A 67 -7.34 9.00 9.03
CA PRO A 67 -8.01 10.30 9.05
C PRO A 67 -7.08 11.49 8.76
N THR A 68 -5.84 11.45 9.25
CA THR A 68 -4.87 12.51 9.02
C THR A 68 -4.41 12.51 7.56
N VAL A 69 -4.01 11.35 7.03
CA VAL A 69 -3.55 11.22 5.63
C VAL A 69 -4.67 11.57 4.65
N TYR A 70 -5.88 11.06 4.89
CA TYR A 70 -7.02 11.33 4.03
C TYR A 70 -7.38 12.83 3.97
N ALA A 71 -7.25 13.54 5.10
CA ALA A 71 -7.55 14.96 5.16
C ALA A 71 -6.52 15.84 4.41
N GLU A 72 -5.31 15.34 4.14
CA GLU A 72 -4.27 16.10 3.43
C GLU A 72 -4.68 16.43 1.99
N THR A 73 -5.46 15.54 1.34
CA THR A 73 -5.80 15.67 -0.08
C THR A 73 -7.29 15.48 -0.38
N CYS A 74 -8.03 14.76 0.46
CA CYS A 74 -9.40 14.33 0.19
C CYS A 74 -10.44 14.90 1.17
N ALA A 75 -10.07 15.88 2.01
CA ALA A 75 -10.97 16.44 3.04
C ALA A 75 -12.31 16.95 2.49
N ASN A 76 -12.33 17.40 1.23
CA ASN A 76 -13.50 17.99 0.57
C ASN A 76 -14.22 17.02 -0.38
N GLU A 77 -13.85 15.73 -0.39
CA GLU A 77 -14.52 14.75 -1.25
C GLU A 77 -15.99 14.58 -0.83
N PRO A 78 -16.97 14.75 -1.74
CA PRO A 78 -18.38 14.58 -1.41
C PRO A 78 -18.70 13.10 -1.14
N PRO A 79 -19.66 12.82 -0.23
CA PRO A 79 -20.18 11.48 -0.02
C PRO A 79 -20.82 10.89 -1.27
N ASN A 80 -20.56 9.61 -1.54
CA ASN A 80 -21.14 8.90 -2.69
C ASN A 80 -22.51 8.28 -2.41
N VAL A 81 -23.03 8.46 -1.20
CA VAL A 81 -24.31 7.92 -0.75
C VAL A 81 -25.34 9.03 -0.63
N MET A 82 -26.57 8.77 -1.09
CA MET A 82 -27.70 9.64 -0.84
C MET A 82 -28.03 9.59 0.66
N ASN A 83 -27.99 10.73 1.33
CA ASN A 83 -28.16 10.87 2.80
C ASN A 83 -27.05 10.17 3.62
N PRO A 84 -25.83 10.75 3.65
CA PRO A 84 -24.73 10.20 4.44
C PRO A 84 -25.03 10.30 5.94
N SER A 85 -24.77 9.22 6.68
CA SER A 85 -24.72 9.30 8.14
C SER A 85 -23.58 10.23 8.57
N PRO A 86 -23.75 11.00 9.66
CA PRO A 86 -22.67 11.80 10.22
C PRO A 86 -21.47 10.92 10.55
N VAL A 87 -20.29 11.28 10.05
CA VAL A 87 -19.04 10.61 10.39
C VAL A 87 -18.55 11.17 11.73
N PRO A 88 -18.33 10.34 12.77
CA PRO A 88 -17.81 10.82 14.04
C PRO A 88 -16.45 11.51 13.89
N SER A 89 -16.19 12.51 14.74
CA SER A 89 -14.89 13.18 14.78
C SER A 89 -13.76 12.17 15.02
N GLY A 90 -12.67 12.29 14.25
CA GLY A 90 -11.54 11.37 14.32
C GLY A 90 -11.68 10.08 13.51
N VAL A 91 -12.80 9.89 12.79
CA VAL A 91 -12.98 8.80 11.83
C VAL A 91 -12.88 9.36 10.42
N SER A 92 -12.17 8.65 9.53
CA SER A 92 -12.04 9.04 8.13
C SER A 92 -13.34 8.79 7.36
N PRO A 93 -13.86 9.75 6.58
CA PRO A 93 -15.01 9.53 5.72
C PRO A 93 -14.63 8.79 4.42
N CYS A 94 -13.39 8.32 4.28
CA CYS A 94 -12.89 7.67 3.07
C CYS A 94 -13.84 6.57 2.56
N TYR A 95 -14.31 5.67 3.43
CA TYR A 95 -15.17 4.58 2.99
C TYR A 95 -16.48 5.06 2.35
N SER A 96 -17.22 5.96 3.03
CA SER A 96 -18.49 6.48 2.54
C SER A 96 -18.34 7.38 1.32
N ASN A 97 -17.20 8.07 1.22
CA ASN A 97 -16.98 9.06 0.16
C ASN A 97 -16.34 8.45 -1.07
N ASN A 98 -15.57 7.37 -0.93
CA ASN A 98 -14.72 6.85 -1.99
C ASN A 98 -15.02 5.40 -2.33
N VAL A 99 -15.38 4.54 -1.37
CA VAL A 99 -15.57 3.10 -1.65
C VAL A 99 -16.99 2.78 -2.11
N VAL A 100 -17.98 3.37 -1.45
CA VAL A 100 -19.40 3.10 -1.78
C VAL A 100 -19.78 3.85 -3.06
N GLY A 101 -20.64 3.26 -3.88
CA GLY A 101 -21.20 3.88 -5.09
C GLY A 101 -20.77 3.19 -6.38
N PRO A 102 -21.10 3.77 -7.55
CA PRO A 102 -20.85 3.15 -8.86
C PRO A 102 -19.36 3.12 -9.27
N GLY A 103 -18.48 3.78 -8.52
CA GLY A 103 -17.05 3.92 -8.83
C GLY A 103 -16.75 4.89 -9.98
N SER A 104 -17.54 4.85 -11.07
CA SER A 104 -17.48 5.82 -12.16
C SER A 104 -18.17 7.14 -11.78
N PRO A 105 -17.63 8.31 -12.18
CA PRO A 105 -16.42 8.48 -12.99
C PRO A 105 -15.11 8.49 -12.18
N ARG A 106 -15.17 8.37 -10.85
CA ARG A 106 -14.02 8.63 -9.96
C ARG A 106 -12.86 7.65 -10.14
N TYR A 107 -13.13 6.41 -10.54
CA TYR A 107 -12.13 5.36 -10.72
C TYR A 107 -11.95 4.89 -12.17
N ASP A 108 -12.46 5.65 -13.15
CA ASP A 108 -12.34 5.27 -14.55
C ASP A 108 -10.87 5.20 -15.00
N ASP A 109 -9.99 5.99 -14.35
CA ASP A 109 -8.55 6.03 -14.57
C ASP A 109 -7.73 5.24 -13.52
N ALA A 110 -8.38 4.51 -12.62
CA ALA A 110 -7.70 3.75 -11.55
C ALA A 110 -7.35 2.32 -12.00
N PHE A 111 -6.51 2.19 -13.02
CA PHE A 111 -6.06 0.90 -13.54
C PHE A 111 -4.56 0.91 -13.87
N PHE A 112 -3.97 -0.29 -13.93
CA PHE A 112 -2.62 -0.45 -14.46
C PHE A 112 -2.66 -0.77 -15.96
N GLU A 113 -1.95 0.01 -16.77
CA GLU A 113 -1.58 -0.40 -18.14
C GLU A 113 -0.12 -0.84 -18.15
N ILE A 114 0.12 -2.15 -18.20
CA ILE A 114 1.47 -2.71 -18.05
C ILE A 114 1.94 -3.26 -19.39
N PRO A 115 2.91 -2.60 -20.04
CA PRO A 115 3.42 -3.06 -21.33
C PRO A 115 4.32 -4.29 -21.21
N PHE A 116 5.06 -4.42 -20.10
CA PHE A 116 5.89 -5.59 -19.79
C PHE A 116 6.40 -5.53 -18.33
N ILE A 117 6.75 -6.70 -17.79
CA ILE A 117 7.51 -6.86 -16.54
C ILE A 117 8.68 -7.78 -16.85
N ARG A 118 9.89 -7.44 -16.39
CA ARG A 118 11.10 -8.26 -16.56
C ARG A 118 11.83 -8.42 -15.23
N ALA A 119 12.21 -9.64 -14.91
CA ALA A 119 13.05 -9.97 -13.76
C ALA A 119 14.37 -10.57 -14.27
N TYR A 120 15.48 -10.13 -13.66
CA TYR A 120 16.84 -10.55 -14.02
C TYR A 120 17.50 -11.16 -12.80
N THR A 121 18.30 -12.20 -13.03
CA THR A 121 19.05 -12.89 -11.96
C THR A 121 20.53 -12.91 -12.31
N LEU A 122 21.38 -12.91 -11.28
CA LEU A 122 22.83 -13.04 -11.44
C LEU A 122 23.27 -14.51 -11.61
N ALA A 123 22.39 -15.46 -11.30
CA ALA A 123 22.60 -16.89 -11.41
C ALA A 123 21.33 -17.60 -11.88
N ALA A 124 21.46 -18.83 -12.39
CA ALA A 124 20.31 -19.68 -12.71
C ALA A 124 19.48 -19.92 -11.43
N VAL A 125 18.27 -19.37 -11.40
CA VAL A 125 17.31 -19.56 -10.32
C VAL A 125 16.26 -20.55 -10.78
N SER A 126 16.00 -21.58 -9.98
CA SER A 126 14.84 -22.44 -10.16
C SER A 126 13.58 -21.60 -9.89
N THR A 127 12.90 -21.17 -10.95
CA THR A 127 11.65 -20.44 -10.86
C THR A 127 10.55 -21.38 -10.34
N SER A 128 10.14 -21.22 -9.09
CA SER A 128 8.85 -21.75 -8.63
C SER A 128 7.77 -20.81 -9.15
N THR A 129 7.12 -21.18 -10.26
CA THR A 129 6.00 -20.43 -10.81
C THR A 129 4.84 -20.47 -9.81
N GLY A 130 4.71 -19.46 -8.96
CA GLY A 130 3.50 -19.21 -8.20
C GLY A 130 2.39 -18.87 -9.20
N ALA A 131 1.29 -19.63 -9.16
CA ALA A 131 0.13 -19.32 -9.98
C ALA A 131 -0.35 -17.89 -9.67
N ALA A 132 -0.59 -17.09 -10.72
CA ALA A 132 -1.26 -15.80 -10.58
C ALA A 132 -2.62 -16.05 -9.91
N THR A 133 -2.73 -15.73 -8.63
CA THR A 133 -3.99 -15.83 -7.91
C THR A 133 -4.69 -14.51 -8.09
N ASN A 134 -5.58 -14.43 -9.07
CA ASN A 134 -6.50 -13.31 -9.23
C ASN A 134 -7.47 -13.35 -8.04
N SER A 135 -7.19 -12.61 -6.98
CA SER A 135 -8.19 -12.33 -5.94
C SER A 135 -9.20 -11.37 -6.54
N ALA A 136 -10.25 -11.92 -7.14
CA ALA A 136 -11.40 -11.14 -7.61
C ALA A 136 -12.03 -10.42 -6.40
N GLY A 137 -12.07 -9.09 -6.47
CA GLY A 137 -12.85 -8.27 -5.55
C GLY A 137 -14.33 -8.67 -5.61
N ALA A 138 -14.98 -8.66 -4.45
CA ALA A 138 -16.36 -9.10 -4.29
C ALA A 138 -17.32 -8.30 -5.17
N THR A 139 -17.85 -8.92 -6.22
CA THR A 139 -19.01 -8.42 -6.97
C THR A 139 -20.26 -8.72 -6.15
N GLY A 140 -20.83 -7.70 -5.52
CA GLY A 140 -22.12 -7.79 -4.85
C GLY A 140 -23.26 -7.91 -5.86
N THR A 141 -23.95 -9.04 -5.86
CA THR A 141 -25.25 -9.18 -6.54
C THR A 141 -26.25 -9.82 -5.59
N SER A 142 -27.27 -9.05 -5.23
CA SER A 142 -28.42 -9.49 -4.46
C SER A 142 -29.22 -10.55 -5.22
N GLY A 143 -29.43 -11.71 -4.58
CA GLY A 143 -30.30 -12.78 -5.07
C GLY A 143 -30.87 -13.55 -3.89
N SER A 144 -32.16 -13.36 -3.62
CA SER A 144 -32.92 -14.06 -2.59
C SER A 144 -33.20 -15.50 -3.05
N GLY A 145 -32.88 -16.50 -2.23
CA GLY A 145 -33.13 -17.92 -2.53
C GLY A 145 -32.69 -18.85 -1.41
N SER A 146 -33.64 -19.60 -0.86
CA SER A 146 -33.61 -20.34 0.40
C SER A 146 -32.62 -21.52 0.53
N GLN A 147 -32.12 -21.67 1.76
CA GLN A 147 -31.69 -22.88 2.51
C GLN A 147 -31.43 -24.21 1.77
N ALA A 148 -30.23 -24.76 1.98
CA ALA A 148 -30.04 -26.17 2.32
C ALA A 148 -28.77 -26.37 3.16
N SER A 149 -28.92 -27.17 4.21
CA SER A 149 -27.96 -27.49 5.27
C SER A 149 -26.78 -28.37 4.83
N GLY A 150 -25.61 -28.14 5.42
CA GLY A 150 -24.48 -29.07 5.42
C GLY A 150 -23.44 -28.62 6.45
N GLY A 151 -23.36 -29.34 7.57
CA GLY A 151 -22.50 -29.00 8.71
C GLY A 151 -21.04 -29.42 8.53
N GLY A 152 -20.16 -28.80 9.33
CA GLY A 152 -18.79 -29.26 9.54
C GLY A 152 -17.81 -28.14 9.90
N ASN A 153 -17.55 -27.98 11.20
CA ASN A 153 -16.51 -27.21 11.89
C ASN A 153 -15.41 -26.54 11.07
N THR A 154 -15.10 -25.26 11.37
CA THR A 154 -13.71 -24.81 11.56
C THR A 154 -13.65 -23.43 12.24
N GLY A 155 -12.92 -23.38 13.35
CA GLY A 155 -12.13 -22.27 13.87
C GLY A 155 -12.68 -20.85 13.80
N SER A 156 -13.26 -20.39 14.90
CA SER A 156 -13.09 -18.99 15.30
C SER A 156 -11.59 -18.70 15.45
N SER A 157 -11.07 -17.77 14.66
CA SER A 157 -9.79 -17.13 14.95
C SER A 157 -9.92 -15.67 14.55
N ALA A 158 -10.54 -14.91 15.45
CA ALA A 158 -10.25 -13.50 15.59
C ALA A 158 -8.77 -13.37 15.97
N ALA A 159 -7.93 -12.98 15.02
CA ALA A 159 -6.58 -12.54 15.32
C ALA A 159 -6.65 -11.05 15.69
N SER A 160 -7.07 -10.78 16.92
CA SER A 160 -6.82 -9.50 17.56
C SER A 160 -5.39 -9.56 18.09
N LEU A 161 -4.50 -8.72 17.55
CA LEU A 161 -3.23 -8.40 18.21
C LEU A 161 -3.56 -7.56 19.44
N VAL A 162 -3.90 -8.22 20.53
CA VAL A 162 -3.85 -7.62 21.87
C VAL A 162 -2.37 -7.58 22.24
N GLU A 163 -1.71 -6.44 22.01
CA GLU A 163 -0.42 -6.19 22.64
C GLU A 163 -0.63 -6.00 24.14
N PRO A 164 -0.04 -6.84 25.02
CA PRO A 164 -0.05 -6.56 26.45
C PRO A 164 0.97 -5.46 26.72
N PHE A 165 0.51 -4.22 26.86
CA PHE A 165 1.30 -3.16 27.50
C PHE A 165 1.60 -3.58 28.95
N PRO A 166 2.86 -3.80 29.36
CA PRO A 166 3.16 -3.86 30.78
C PRO A 166 3.12 -2.43 31.32
N VAL A 167 2.08 -2.16 32.10
CA VAL A 167 1.99 -0.99 32.96
C VAL A 167 3.17 -1.04 33.93
N LEU A 168 4.18 -0.18 33.72
CA LEU A 168 5.12 0.17 34.76
C LEU A 168 5.07 1.67 35.02
N LEU A 169 4.77 1.93 36.29
CA LEU A 169 4.55 3.21 36.94
C LEU A 169 5.84 4.06 36.97
N SER A 170 5.66 5.36 36.73
CA SER A 170 6.49 6.49 37.24
C SER A 170 7.89 6.67 36.64
N PHE A 171 8.15 7.83 36.01
CA PHE A 171 8.85 8.95 36.68
C PHE A 171 8.64 10.25 35.89
N LEU A 172 8.21 11.27 36.65
CA LEU A 172 8.17 12.68 36.30
C LEU A 172 9.51 13.19 35.76
N VAL A 173 9.47 13.90 34.63
CA VAL A 173 10.32 15.08 34.42
C VAL A 173 9.45 16.17 33.78
N VAL A 174 8.98 17.09 34.61
CA VAL A 174 8.46 18.41 34.21
C VAL A 174 9.63 19.40 34.32
N PHE A 175 9.53 20.46 33.51
CA PHE A 175 10.38 21.66 33.38
C PHE A 175 11.48 21.55 32.33
N ALA A 176 11.69 22.50 31.41
CA ALA A 176 11.04 23.77 31.13
C ALA A 176 11.57 24.29 29.79
N GLY A 177 10.80 25.13 29.09
CA GLY A 177 11.38 26.14 28.20
C GLY A 177 10.75 26.22 26.81
N ALA A 178 9.69 27.01 26.68
CA ALA A 178 9.43 27.85 25.50
C ALA A 178 8.21 28.77 25.72
N ILE A 179 8.33 29.77 26.60
CA ILE A 179 7.47 30.95 26.54
C ILE A 179 8.33 32.18 26.84
N ILE A 180 8.95 32.77 25.81
CA ILE A 180 9.29 34.20 25.76
C ILE A 180 9.30 34.59 24.28
N GLY A 181 8.52 35.61 23.89
CA GLY A 181 8.77 36.33 22.64
C GLY A 181 7.58 36.79 21.82
N GLN A 182 6.50 37.28 22.43
CA GLN A 182 5.56 38.18 21.73
C GLN A 182 5.93 39.61 22.11
N TRP A 183 6.46 40.39 21.16
CA TRP A 183 6.32 41.84 21.02
C TRP A 183 6.90 42.28 19.65
N LEU A 184 6.19 43.23 19.01
CA LEU A 184 6.51 44.02 17.80
C LEU A 184 6.02 43.45 16.45
N ILE A 185 4.73 43.62 16.14
CA ILE A 185 4.11 44.74 15.37
C ILE A 185 2.60 44.48 15.30
#